data_AF-A0A411YE63-F1
#
_entry.id   AF-A0A411YE63-F1
#
_cell.length_a   1.000
_cell.length_b   1.000
_cell.length_c   1.000
_cell.angle_alpha   90.00
_cell.angle_beta   90.00
_cell.angle_gamma   90.00
#
_symmetry.space_group_name_H-M   'P 1'
#
loop_
_entity.id
_entity.type
_entity.pdbx_description
1 polymer ?
#
loop_
_entity_poly.entity_id
_entity_poly.type
_entity_poly.pdbx_seq_one_letter_code
_entity_poly.pdbx_strand_id
1 'polypeptide(L)'
;MGRSRGGGGPAALGGVTTRVHFDDEDLAALTASGDPAAAFAAGILPHYLDVAASRTGQRRCALHDPLAVAAAVDPSVVTTEALPVRVETAGGWTRGMTVVDLRSRRGGSAAGDAPLTDVALGVEAEPVRAMLHARLASSAVQQHDRGALA
;
A
#
# COMPACT_ATOMS: atom_id res chain seq x y z
N MET A 1 -15.71 -14.02 -19.66
CA MET A 1 -15.25 -13.95 -18.25
C MET A 1 -15.78 -12.68 -17.62
N GLY A 2 -16.83 -12.77 -16.81
CA GLY A 2 -17.41 -11.61 -16.11
C GLY A 2 -16.50 -11.17 -14.96
N ARG A 3 -16.17 -9.89 -14.91
CA ARG A 3 -15.47 -9.28 -13.77
C ARG A 3 -16.44 -9.28 -12.58
N SER A 4 -16.23 -10.19 -11.64
CA SER A 4 -16.84 -10.11 -10.32
C SER A 4 -16.30 -8.86 -9.65
N ARG A 5 -17.12 -7.82 -9.51
CA ARG A 5 -16.82 -6.67 -8.64
C ARG A 5 -16.84 -7.20 -7.21
N GLY A 6 -15.67 -7.49 -6.65
CA GLY A 6 -15.48 -7.76 -5.22
C GLY A 6 -16.08 -6.61 -4.42
N GLY A 7 -16.86 -6.94 -3.39
CA GLY A 7 -17.46 -5.95 -2.50
C GLY A 7 -16.35 -5.09 -1.88
N GLY A 8 -16.59 -3.78 -1.76
CA GLY A 8 -15.59 -2.77 -1.39
C GLY A 8 -15.01 -2.86 0.03
N GLY A 9 -14.66 -4.05 0.49
CA GLY A 9 -13.85 -4.28 1.69
C GLY A 9 -12.36 -4.01 1.41
N PRO A 10 -11.56 -3.83 2.46
CA PRO A 10 -10.14 -3.55 2.32
C PRO A 10 -9.41 -4.74 1.67
N ALA A 11 -8.64 -4.46 0.62
CA ALA A 11 -7.83 -5.46 -0.05
C ALA A 11 -6.63 -5.87 0.82
N ALA A 12 -6.38 -7.18 0.94
CA ALA A 12 -5.15 -7.69 1.54
C ALA A 12 -3.97 -7.47 0.58
N LEU A 13 -3.00 -6.64 0.97
CA LEU A 13 -1.84 -6.28 0.15
C LEU A 13 -0.71 -7.32 0.26
N GLY A 14 -0.92 -8.50 -0.31
CA GLY A 14 0.09 -9.56 -0.31
C GLY A 14 1.23 -9.27 -1.30
N GLY A 15 2.38 -8.75 -0.81
CA GLY A 15 3.63 -8.65 -1.58
C GLY A 15 3.65 -7.62 -2.73
N VAL A 16 2.58 -6.85 -2.92
CA VAL A 16 2.49 -5.78 -3.95
C VAL A 16 3.10 -4.46 -3.48
N THR A 17 3.13 -4.21 -2.17
CA THR A 17 3.60 -2.95 -1.58
C THR A 17 5.07 -2.67 -1.88
N THR A 18 5.89 -3.70 -2.05
CA THR A 18 7.32 -3.57 -2.36
C THR A 18 7.57 -3.23 -3.84
N ARG A 19 6.54 -2.84 -4.60
CA ARG A 19 6.66 -2.35 -5.98
C ARG A 19 6.57 -0.83 -6.08
N VAL A 20 5.98 -0.19 -5.07
CA VAL A 20 5.87 1.28 -5.00
C VAL A 20 6.92 1.79 -4.03
N HIS A 21 7.78 2.69 -4.48
CA HIS A 21 8.87 3.22 -3.67
C HIS A 21 8.93 4.73 -3.76
N PHE A 22 9.55 5.31 -2.74
CA PHE A 22 10.23 6.60 -2.86
C PHE A 22 11.74 6.45 -2.79
N ASP A 23 12.45 7.33 -3.49
CA ASP A 23 13.91 7.49 -3.45
C ASP A 23 14.33 8.95 -3.24
N ASP A 24 15.61 9.27 -3.49
CA ASP A 24 16.15 10.61 -3.29
C ASP A 24 15.54 11.66 -4.24
N GLU A 25 15.08 11.27 -5.43
CA GLU A 25 14.40 12.19 -6.36
C GLU A 25 13.05 12.61 -5.78
N ASP A 26 12.30 11.64 -5.24
CA ASP A 26 11.04 11.90 -4.58
C ASP A 26 11.23 12.78 -3.33
N LEU A 27 12.28 12.53 -2.53
CA LEU A 27 12.63 13.35 -1.38
C LEU A 27 12.94 14.80 -1.78
N ALA A 28 13.70 15.00 -2.86
CA ALA A 28 14.03 16.32 -3.38
C ALA A 28 12.77 17.05 -3.84
N ALA A 29 11.88 16.37 -4.56
CA ALA A 29 10.61 16.93 -5.02
C ALA A 29 9.70 17.35 -3.85
N LEU A 30 9.57 16.51 -2.82
CA LEU A 30 8.78 16.83 -1.62
C LEU A 30 9.37 18.04 -0.88
N THR A 31 10.70 18.08 -0.72
CA THR A 31 11.39 19.20 -0.07
C THR A 31 11.18 20.52 -0.83
N ALA A 32 11.22 20.47 -2.16
CA ALA A 32 11.05 21.64 -3.01
C ALA A 32 9.61 22.18 -3.07
N SER A 33 8.60 21.36 -2.73
CA SER A 33 7.20 21.76 -2.80
C SER A 33 6.82 22.88 -1.83
N GLY A 34 7.52 23.02 -0.71
CA GLY A 34 7.20 23.96 0.36
C GLY A 34 5.90 23.65 1.12
N ASP A 35 5.25 22.51 0.85
CA ASP A 35 4.03 22.11 1.52
C ASP A 35 4.30 21.59 2.94
N PRO A 36 3.49 21.92 3.96
CA PRO A 36 3.70 21.43 5.32
C PRO A 36 3.69 19.88 5.44
N ALA A 37 2.81 19.20 4.70
CA ALA A 37 2.74 17.74 4.72
C ALA A 37 3.95 17.11 4.02
N ALA A 38 4.36 17.67 2.87
CA ALA A 38 5.58 17.26 2.19
C ALA A 38 6.83 17.51 3.05
N ALA A 39 6.92 18.65 3.73
CA ALA A 39 8.03 18.98 4.63
C ALA A 39 8.12 18.01 5.81
N PHE A 40 6.97 17.64 6.41
CA PHE A 40 6.92 16.62 7.44
C PHE A 40 7.39 15.26 6.93
N ALA A 41 6.90 14.82 5.78
CA ALA A 41 7.33 13.56 5.16
C ALA A 41 8.84 13.58 4.83
N ALA A 42 9.35 14.69 4.28
CA ALA A 42 10.76 14.89 3.98
C ALA A 42 11.65 14.91 5.24
N GLY A 43 11.11 15.24 6.41
CA GLY A 43 11.83 15.10 7.69
C GLY A 43 12.01 13.65 8.15
N ILE A 44 11.15 12.73 7.72
CA ILE A 44 11.15 11.31 8.15
C ILE A 44 11.86 10.42 7.12
N LEU A 45 11.60 10.66 5.84
CA LEU A 45 12.06 9.81 4.73
C LEU A 45 13.58 9.55 4.70
N PRO A 46 14.48 10.50 5.00
CA PRO A 46 15.93 10.24 4.97
C PRO A 46 16.35 9.05 5.83
N HIS A 47 15.83 8.98 7.06
CA HIS A 47 16.13 7.87 7.96
C HIS A 47 15.58 6.53 7.41
N TYR A 48 14.36 6.55 6.85
CA TYR A 48 13.77 5.34 6.29
C TYR A 48 14.52 4.84 5.05
N LEU A 49 14.97 5.76 4.19
CA LEU A 49 15.84 5.48 3.05
C LEU A 49 17.17 4.87 3.47
N ASP A 50 17.83 5.41 4.51
CA ASP A 50 19.07 4.87 5.08
C ASP A 50 18.88 3.43 5.56
N VAL A 51 17.83 3.19 6.35
CA VAL A 51 17.51 1.86 6.89
C VAL A 51 17.20 0.88 5.77
N ALA A 52 16.42 1.29 4.76
CA ALA A 52 16.12 0.45 3.60
C ALA A 52 17.38 0.12 2.78
N ALA A 53 18.28 1.09 2.61
CA ALA A 53 19.56 0.90 1.94
C ALA A 53 20.45 -0.12 2.68
N SER A 54 20.51 -0.05 4.01
CA SER A 54 21.30 -0.99 4.81
C SER A 54 20.86 -2.46 4.66
N ARG A 55 19.59 -2.69 4.30
CA ARG A 55 19.00 -4.03 4.16
C ARG A 55 19.00 -4.55 2.73
N THR A 56 18.85 -3.66 1.75
CA THR A 56 18.62 -4.03 0.34
C THR A 56 19.75 -3.62 -0.60
N GLY A 57 20.70 -2.79 -0.14
CA GLY A 57 21.75 -2.20 -0.96
C GLY A 57 21.27 -1.06 -1.87
N GLN A 58 20.00 -0.67 -1.80
CA GLN A 58 19.41 0.38 -2.63
C GLN A 58 18.74 1.44 -1.76
N ARG A 59 19.02 2.71 -2.05
CA ARG A 59 18.46 3.86 -1.34
C ARG A 59 17.06 4.19 -1.84
N ARG A 60 16.13 3.28 -1.58
CA ARG A 60 14.71 3.42 -1.88
C ARG A 60 13.90 2.73 -0.80
N CYS A 61 12.76 3.31 -0.44
CA CYS A 61 11.91 2.79 0.62
C CYS A 61 10.54 2.38 0.07
N ALA A 62 10.04 1.22 0.48
CA ALA A 62 8.75 0.70 0.01
C ALA A 62 7.60 1.41 0.73
N LEU A 63 6.56 1.80 -0.01
CA LEU A 63 5.44 2.56 0.51
C LEU A 63 4.27 1.64 0.89
N HIS A 64 4.41 0.91 1.98
CA HIS A 64 3.39 -0.04 2.47
C HIS A 64 2.06 0.66 2.80
N ASP A 65 2.07 1.52 3.82
CA ASP A 65 0.88 2.19 4.31
C ASP A 65 0.34 3.23 3.32
N PRO A 66 1.19 4.02 2.61
CA PRO A 66 0.68 4.92 1.58
C PRO A 66 -0.04 4.18 0.44
N LEU A 67 0.41 2.98 0.04
CA LEU A 67 -0.33 2.17 -0.94
C LEU A 67 -1.67 1.67 -0.35
N ALA A 68 -1.72 1.31 0.93
CA ALA A 68 -2.96 0.92 1.59
C ALA A 68 -3.99 2.07 1.62
N VAL A 69 -3.54 3.28 1.95
CA VAL A 69 -4.39 4.48 1.90
C VAL A 69 -4.82 4.79 0.48
N ALA A 70 -3.90 4.72 -0.48
CA ALA A 70 -4.19 4.88 -1.90
C ALA A 70 -5.29 3.92 -2.37
N ALA A 71 -5.18 2.62 -2.05
CA ALA A 71 -6.16 1.61 -2.41
C ALA A 71 -7.51 1.78 -1.70
N ALA A 72 -7.53 2.36 -0.49
CA ALA A 72 -8.76 2.69 0.21
C ALA A 72 -9.48 3.89 -0.41
N VAL A 73 -8.74 4.90 -0.86
CA VAL A 73 -9.28 6.10 -1.52
C VAL A 73 -9.73 5.79 -2.95
N ASP A 74 -8.89 5.08 -3.70
CA ASP A 74 -9.16 4.66 -5.06
C ASP A 74 -8.78 3.17 -5.22
N PRO A 75 -9.75 2.25 -5.12
CA PRO A 75 -9.49 0.82 -5.28
C PRO A 75 -8.92 0.42 -6.65
N SER A 76 -9.02 1.28 -7.67
CA SER A 76 -8.52 0.98 -9.02
C SER A 76 -7.00 1.00 -9.13
N VAL A 77 -6.30 1.56 -8.13
CA VAL A 77 -4.83 1.60 -8.10
C VAL A 77 -4.19 0.23 -7.87
N VAL A 78 -4.97 -0.75 -7.40
CA VAL A 78 -4.54 -2.15 -7.26
C VAL A 78 -5.45 -3.07 -8.05
N THR A 79 -4.88 -4.17 -8.54
CA THR A 79 -5.67 -5.27 -9.11
C THR A 79 -5.86 -6.34 -8.05
N THR A 80 -7.12 -6.65 -7.75
CA THR A 80 -7.49 -7.63 -6.71
C THR A 80 -8.15 -8.88 -7.30
N GLU A 81 -8.08 -9.97 -6.53
CA GLU A 81 -8.90 -11.17 -6.76
C GLU A 81 -9.46 -11.67 -5.43
N ALA A 82 -10.75 -12.01 -5.42
CA ALA A 82 -11.41 -12.64 -4.28
C ALA A 82 -10.89 -14.08 -4.12
N LEU A 83 -10.05 -14.30 -3.11
CA LEU A 83 -9.35 -15.56 -2.87
C LEU A 83 -9.59 -16.06 -1.45
N PRO A 84 -9.60 -17.39 -1.21
CA PRO A 84 -9.69 -17.93 0.13
C PRO A 84 -8.41 -17.60 0.91
N VAL A 85 -8.55 -16.95 2.06
CA VAL A 85 -7.42 -16.51 2.91
C VAL A 85 -7.59 -17.00 4.34
N ARG A 86 -6.49 -17.48 4.94
CA ARG A 86 -6.39 -17.77 6.38
C ARG A 86 -5.07 -17.26 6.94
N VAL A 87 -5.04 -16.98 8.24
CA VAL A 87 -3.80 -16.72 8.99
C VAL A 87 -3.42 -18.00 9.72
N GLU A 88 -2.17 -18.44 9.59
CA GLU A 88 -1.65 -19.59 10.34
C GLU A 88 -1.39 -19.21 11.80
N THR A 89 -2.15 -19.78 12.74
CA THR A 89 -2.10 -19.42 14.17
C THR A 89 -1.56 -20.52 15.08
N ALA A 90 -1.62 -21.80 14.68
CA ALA A 90 -1.20 -22.93 15.50
C ALA A 90 0.32 -22.98 15.62
N GLY A 91 1.01 -22.77 14.50
CA GLY A 91 2.46 -22.68 14.47
C GLY A 91 3.20 -24.02 14.53
N GLY A 92 4.47 -23.96 14.15
CA GLY A 92 5.37 -25.08 13.94
C GLY A 92 6.51 -24.63 13.03
N TRP A 93 6.19 -23.85 12.00
CA TRP A 93 7.15 -23.24 11.07
C TRP A 93 6.72 -21.87 10.53
N THR A 94 5.41 -21.64 10.40
CA THR A 94 4.83 -20.57 9.57
C THR A 94 3.83 -19.69 10.32
N ARG A 95 3.88 -19.66 11.66
CA ARG A 95 2.97 -18.84 12.48
C ARG A 95 3.03 -17.37 12.03
N GLY A 96 1.86 -16.79 11.81
CA GLY A 96 1.71 -15.40 11.36
C GLY A 96 1.75 -15.23 9.83
N MET A 97 2.00 -16.28 9.05
CA MET A 97 1.85 -16.22 7.60
C MET A 97 0.38 -16.05 7.22
N THR A 98 0.12 -15.14 6.28
CA THR A 98 -1.16 -15.04 5.57
C THR A 98 -1.12 -16.01 4.40
N VAL A 99 -1.90 -17.08 4.47
CA VAL A 99 -1.97 -18.13 3.46
C VAL A 99 -3.10 -17.81 2.50
N VAL A 100 -2.75 -17.59 1.23
CA VAL A 100 -3.68 -17.34 0.14
C VAL A 100 -3.77 -18.59 -0.74
N ASP A 101 -4.97 -19.17 -0.88
CA ASP A 101 -5.15 -20.37 -1.70
C ASP A 101 -5.33 -20.02 -3.18
N LEU A 102 -4.27 -20.21 -3.96
CA LEU A 102 -4.25 -19.94 -5.39
C LEU A 102 -4.70 -21.14 -6.26
N ARG A 103 -5.08 -22.28 -5.66
CA ARG A 103 -5.42 -23.50 -6.43
C ARG A 103 -6.70 -23.35 -7.26
N SER A 104 -7.63 -22.50 -6.81
CA SER A 104 -8.83 -22.12 -7.57
C SER A 104 -8.49 -21.59 -8.98
N ARG A 105 -7.36 -20.89 -9.13
CA ARG A 105 -6.88 -20.37 -10.43
C ARG A 105 -6.53 -21.44 -11.45
N ARG A 106 -6.20 -22.64 -10.98
CA ARG A 106 -5.81 -23.77 -11.82
C ARG A 106 -6.96 -24.76 -12.02
N GLY A 107 -8.20 -24.36 -11.71
CA GLY A 107 -9.37 -25.24 -11.76
C GLY A 107 -9.42 -26.28 -10.64
N GLY A 108 -8.55 -26.15 -9.62
CA GLY A 108 -8.60 -26.98 -8.43
C GLY A 108 -9.66 -26.50 -7.44
N SER A 109 -10.14 -27.38 -6.57
CA SER A 109 -11.03 -27.00 -5.46
C SER A 109 -10.26 -26.18 -4.42
N ALA A 110 -10.85 -25.07 -3.97
CA ALA A 110 -10.35 -24.28 -2.85
C ALA A 110 -10.25 -25.11 -1.54
N ALA A 111 -9.34 -24.74 -0.63
CA ALA A 111 -9.16 -25.37 0.69
C ALA A 111 -10.34 -25.06 1.62
N GLY A 112 -11.40 -25.86 1.50
CA GLY A 112 -12.50 -25.87 2.45
C GLY A 112 -13.26 -24.54 2.51
N ASP A 113 -13.64 -24.14 3.72
CA ASP A 113 -14.56 -23.04 4.02
C ASP A 113 -13.89 -21.69 4.30
N ALA A 114 -12.64 -21.48 3.85
CA ALA A 114 -11.95 -20.22 4.08
C ALA A 114 -12.74 -19.03 3.50
N PRO A 115 -12.85 -17.90 4.23
CA PRO A 115 -13.53 -16.73 3.72
C PRO A 115 -12.81 -16.19 2.48
N LEU A 116 -13.61 -15.70 1.53
CA LEU A 116 -13.09 -14.97 0.38
C LEU A 116 -12.70 -13.56 0.81
N THR A 117 -11.48 -13.18 0.46
CA THR A 117 -10.90 -11.86 0.71
C THR A 117 -10.35 -11.33 -0.59
N ASP A 118 -10.59 -10.05 -0.90
CA ASP A 118 -9.94 -9.41 -2.04
C ASP A 118 -8.44 -9.28 -1.76
N VAL A 119 -7.62 -10.02 -2.49
CA VAL A 119 -6.15 -9.99 -2.37
C VAL A 119 -5.61 -9.15 -3.51
N ALA A 120 -4.86 -8.11 -3.19
CA ALA A 120 -4.15 -7.30 -4.18
C ALA A 120 -2.92 -8.04 -4.68
N LEU A 121 -2.79 -8.12 -6.00
CA LEU A 121 -1.77 -8.91 -6.69
C LEU A 121 -1.04 -8.13 -7.78
N GLY A 122 -1.64 -7.03 -8.23
CA GLY A 122 -1.07 -6.07 -9.15
C GLY A 122 -1.16 -4.65 -8.59
N VAL A 123 -0.18 -3.84 -8.95
CA VAL A 123 -0.16 -2.39 -8.73
C VAL A 123 0.70 -1.79 -9.82
N GLU A 124 0.23 -0.70 -10.41
CA GLU A 124 1.03 0.14 -11.30
C GLU A 124 1.71 1.21 -10.44
N ALA A 125 3.03 1.17 -10.34
CA ALA A 125 3.76 1.98 -9.36
C ALA A 125 3.74 3.47 -9.69
N GLU A 126 3.89 3.83 -10.97
CA GLU A 126 3.97 5.23 -11.41
C GLU A 126 2.71 6.04 -11.09
N PRO A 127 1.48 5.58 -11.44
CA PRO A 127 0.27 6.33 -11.11
C PRO A 127 0.08 6.52 -9.59
N VAL A 128 0.43 5.51 -8.79
CA VAL A 128 0.35 5.62 -7.33
C VAL A 128 1.38 6.62 -6.82
N ARG A 129 2.62 6.56 -7.31
CA ARG A 129 3.68 7.51 -6.91
C ARG A 129 3.29 8.94 -7.25
N ALA A 130 2.76 9.17 -8.46
CA ALA A 130 2.26 10.48 -8.89
C ALA A 130 1.10 10.96 -8.02
N MET A 131 0.15 10.08 -7.67
CA MET A 131 -0.95 10.42 -6.76
C MET A 131 -0.44 10.83 -5.38
N LEU A 132 0.53 10.10 -4.82
CA LEU A 132 1.09 10.40 -3.50
C LEU A 132 1.82 11.75 -3.50
N HIS A 133 2.62 12.03 -4.53
CA HIS A 133 3.23 13.35 -4.73
C HIS A 133 2.19 14.46 -4.80
N ALA A 134 1.17 14.29 -5.64
CA ALA A 134 0.11 15.27 -5.79
C ALA A 134 -0.64 15.53 -4.47
N ARG A 135 -0.78 14.52 -3.58
CA ARG A 135 -1.46 14.66 -2.30
C ARG A 135 -0.57 15.26 -1.20
N LEU A 136 0.72 14.92 -1.18
CA LEU A 136 1.67 15.46 -0.21
C LEU A 136 2.10 16.89 -0.54
N ALA A 137 2.17 17.24 -1.83
CA ALA A 137 2.56 18.55 -2.31
C ALA A 137 1.36 19.46 -2.67
N SER A 138 0.14 19.09 -2.25
CA SER A 138 -1.04 19.93 -2.44
C SER A 138 -1.32 20.73 -1.17
N SER A 139 -1.25 22.06 -1.29
CA SER A 139 -1.53 23.04 -0.24
C SER A 139 -2.97 23.06 0.29
N ALA A 140 -3.76 22.02 0.01
CA ALA A 140 -5.16 21.91 0.41
C ALA A 140 -5.35 21.39 1.84
N VAL A 141 -4.29 20.98 2.56
CA VAL A 141 -4.40 20.51 3.95
C VAL A 141 -3.96 21.61 4.92
N GLN A 142 -4.75 22.69 5.04
CA GLN A 142 -4.92 23.48 6.29
C GLN A 142 -5.79 24.74 6.08
N GLN A 143 -7.10 24.55 5.82
CA GLN A 143 -8.14 25.49 6.25
C GLN A 143 -9.33 24.69 6.80
N HIS A 144 -9.12 24.00 7.92
CA HIS A 144 -10.22 23.58 8.78
C HIS A 144 -9.84 23.78 10.24
N ASP A 145 -10.51 24.76 10.83
CA ASP A 145 -10.87 24.94 12.24
C ASP A 145 -9.79 25.28 13.29
N ARG A 146 -9.45 26.58 13.35
CA ARG A 146 -9.10 27.29 14.61
C ARG A 146 -10.18 28.34 14.97
N GLY A 147 -11.44 28.02 14.72
CA GLY A 147 -12.57 28.95 14.82
C GLY A 147 -13.67 28.54 15.80
N ALA A 148 -13.38 27.71 16.81
CA ALA A 148 -14.41 27.26 17.76
C ALA A 148 -13.88 27.10 19.19
N LEU A 149 -13.17 28.10 19.72
CA LEU A 149 -13.07 28.36 21.17
C LEU A 149 -12.71 29.84 21.36
N ALA A 150 -13.72 30.70 21.33
CA ALA A 150 -13.70 32.06 21.87
C ALA A 150 -15.04 32.28 22.60
#